data_AF-A0A9X5P312-F1
#
_entry.id   AF-A0A9X5P312-F1
#
_cell.length_a   1.000
_cell.length_b   1.000
_cell.length_c   1.000
_cell.angle_alpha   90.00
_cell.angle_beta   90.00
_cell.angle_gamma   90.00
#
_symmetry.space_group_name_H-M   'P 1'
#
loop_
_entity.id
_entity.type
_entity.pdbx_description
1 polymer ?
#
loop_
_entity_poly.entity_id
_entity_poly.type
_entity_poly.pdbx_seq_one_letter_code
_entity_poly.pdbx_strand_id
1 'polypeptide(L)'
;MHKKSMKFTYNDALLIVNNWAKDKFIKENIDYDESGEVPYFIQYLNYRSKLVIAKPRNVILSKQFSISPENKKGFDRLKEKLINGEDVNAYLSKSSIIANSVDGMLDNFGIKHFHLGEMVKNDFIERTGEIALGLVTDSEVFFVVSKQHGKGYGDIWYEKDVLEIIHKEKPNLISHCKVENMIDISPTISDTKDIKSYRNSNINGAITLDDGSTYMPFNLGQTLAGYGIGHTSYTQHIAKTIFDLANSLLKNNKNYVSIEVTKFDLTEEGKPKFLEFKLWDGNKYELVPFSGSPT
;
A
#
# COMPACT_ATOMS: atom_id res chain seq x y z
N MET A 1 17.41 15.59 44.20
CA MET A 1 16.51 15.87 43.07
C MET A 1 16.36 14.62 42.23
N HIS A 2 15.17 14.03 42.18
CA HIS A 2 14.90 12.90 41.29
C HIS A 2 14.95 13.38 39.83
N LYS A 3 15.98 12.98 39.07
CA LYS A 3 16.00 13.12 37.61
C LYS A 3 14.86 12.24 37.03
N LYS A 4 13.72 12.86 36.70
CA LYS A 4 12.62 12.30 35.90
C LYS A 4 12.63 13.12 34.59
N SER A 5 12.63 12.60 33.36
CA SER A 5 12.29 11.27 32.84
C SER A 5 13.23 10.92 31.68
N MET A 6 13.92 9.79 31.77
CA MET A 6 14.89 9.30 30.78
C MET A 6 14.25 8.56 29.60
N LYS A 7 12.92 8.58 29.46
CA LYS A 7 12.23 7.55 28.68
C LYS A 7 11.42 8.14 27.53
N PHE A 8 12.04 8.19 26.36
CA PHE A 8 11.31 8.19 25.10
C PHE A 8 10.75 6.78 24.90
N THR A 9 9.44 6.63 24.93
CA THR A 9 8.76 5.33 24.86
C THR A 9 8.38 4.99 23.42
N TYR A 10 8.10 3.70 23.18
CA TYR A 10 7.56 3.27 21.90
C TYR A 10 6.19 3.89 21.59
N ASN A 11 5.38 4.16 22.63
CA ASN A 11 4.10 4.84 22.48
C ASN A 11 4.27 6.29 22.03
N ASP A 12 5.32 6.98 22.48
CA ASP A 12 5.64 8.32 21.99
C ASP A 12 5.94 8.29 20.48
N ALA A 13 6.70 7.29 20.02
CA ALA A 13 6.97 7.09 18.60
C ALA A 13 5.69 6.79 17.79
N LEU A 14 4.80 5.93 18.29
CA LEU A 14 3.51 5.64 17.66
C LEU A 14 2.62 6.89 17.57
N LEU A 15 2.62 7.73 18.61
CA LEU A 15 1.85 8.96 18.61
C LEU A 15 2.38 9.96 17.56
N ILE A 16 3.71 10.06 17.41
CA ILE A 16 4.34 10.91 16.41
C ILE A 16 3.91 10.51 15.00
N VAL A 17 4.01 9.23 14.63
CA VAL A 17 3.65 8.77 13.27
C VAL A 17 2.15 8.94 12.99
N ASN A 18 1.28 8.69 13.98
CA ASN A 18 -0.16 8.85 13.82
C ASN A 18 -0.58 10.32 13.71
N ASN A 19 -0.02 11.20 14.53
CA ASN A 19 -0.31 12.63 14.45
C ASN A 19 0.17 13.21 13.13
N TRP A 20 1.36 12.82 12.67
CA TRP A 20 1.85 13.20 11.34
C TRP A 20 0.89 12.81 10.22
N ALA A 21 0.35 11.57 10.25
CA ALA A 21 -0.61 11.11 9.26
C ALA A 21 -1.91 11.92 9.30
N LYS A 22 -2.41 12.22 10.50
CA LYS A 22 -3.60 13.07 10.69
C LYS A 22 -3.38 14.48 10.13
N ASP A 23 -2.24 15.09 10.43
CA ASP A 23 -1.88 16.42 9.92
C ASP A 23 -1.79 16.41 8.38
N LYS A 24 -1.27 15.32 7.80
CA LYS A 24 -1.25 15.12 6.35
C LYS A 24 -2.64 15.07 5.76
N PHE A 25 -3.56 14.30 6.34
CA PHE A 25 -4.94 14.24 5.84
C PHE A 25 -5.63 15.59 5.87
N ILE A 26 -5.50 16.34 6.97
CA ILE A 26 -6.08 17.69 7.10
C ILE A 26 -5.48 18.64 6.07
N LYS A 27 -4.15 18.65 5.94
CA LYS A 27 -3.45 19.58 5.04
C LYS A 27 -3.73 19.31 3.57
N GLU A 28 -3.83 18.05 3.19
CA GLU A 28 -4.01 17.60 1.81
C GLU A 28 -5.50 17.34 1.47
N ASN A 29 -6.42 17.59 2.41
CA ASN A 29 -7.86 17.37 2.27
C ASN A 29 -8.21 15.95 1.81
N ILE A 30 -7.57 14.96 2.42
CA ILE A 30 -7.80 13.53 2.18
C ILE A 30 -8.91 13.07 3.12
N ASP A 31 -9.88 12.31 2.61
CA ASP A 31 -10.95 11.71 3.40
C ASP A 31 -10.44 10.49 4.19
N TYR A 32 -10.79 10.40 5.48
CA TYR A 32 -10.29 9.38 6.41
C TYR A 32 -11.29 9.14 7.55
N ASP A 33 -11.15 8.00 8.24
CA ASP A 33 -11.92 7.74 9.46
C ASP A 33 -11.33 8.48 10.66
N GLU A 34 -12.12 9.40 11.21
CA GLU A 34 -11.76 10.24 12.37
C GLU A 34 -12.02 9.55 13.72
N SER A 35 -12.67 8.37 13.75
CA SER A 35 -13.03 7.64 14.97
C SER A 35 -11.81 7.32 15.86
N GLY A 36 -10.65 7.12 15.24
CA GLY A 36 -9.43 6.66 15.90
C GLY A 36 -9.41 5.15 16.17
N GLU A 37 -10.42 4.38 15.73
CA GLU A 37 -10.42 2.91 15.85
C GLU A 37 -9.26 2.29 15.07
N VAL A 38 -8.99 2.83 13.88
CA VAL A 38 -7.84 2.46 13.05
C VAL A 38 -6.79 3.58 13.11
N PRO A 39 -5.53 3.28 13.47
CA PRO A 39 -4.46 4.27 13.48
C PRO A 39 -4.38 5.06 12.17
N TYR A 40 -4.32 6.39 12.25
CA TYR A 40 -4.26 7.28 11.09
C TYR A 40 -3.10 6.94 10.15
N PHE A 41 -1.97 6.49 10.69
CA PHE A 41 -0.83 6.08 9.87
C PHE A 41 -1.11 4.82 9.05
N ILE A 42 -1.91 3.87 9.56
CA ILE A 42 -2.36 2.70 8.79
C ILE A 42 -3.28 3.13 7.64
N GLN A 43 -4.22 4.04 7.91
CA GLN A 43 -5.09 4.60 6.87
C GLN A 43 -4.26 5.34 5.80
N TYR A 44 -3.20 6.04 6.20
CA TYR A 44 -2.32 6.76 5.28
C TYR A 44 -1.59 5.77 4.36
N LEU A 45 -1.07 4.67 4.92
CA LEU A 45 -0.41 3.63 4.12
C LEU A 45 -1.38 2.95 3.15
N ASN A 46 -2.63 2.72 3.55
CA ASN A 46 -3.69 2.21 2.67
C ASN A 46 -4.04 3.21 1.56
N TYR A 47 -4.17 4.50 1.87
CA TYR A 47 -4.33 5.55 0.87
C TYR A 47 -3.19 5.51 -0.15
N ARG A 48 -1.95 5.52 0.33
CA ARG A 48 -0.75 5.56 -0.52
C ARG A 48 -0.58 4.30 -1.38
N SER A 49 -0.89 3.11 -0.86
CA SER A 49 -0.74 1.86 -1.61
C SER A 49 -1.61 1.83 -2.87
N LYS A 50 -2.80 2.44 -2.81
CA LYS A 50 -3.73 2.53 -3.94
C LYS A 50 -3.24 3.45 -5.05
N LEU A 51 -2.50 4.51 -4.72
CA LEU A 51 -2.02 5.48 -5.71
C LEU A 51 -0.82 4.98 -6.53
N VAL A 52 -0.69 5.47 -7.76
CA VAL A 52 0.46 5.25 -8.63
C VAL A 52 1.33 6.49 -8.59
N ILE A 53 2.58 6.34 -8.13
CA ILE A 53 3.58 7.40 -8.18
C ILE A 53 3.90 7.73 -9.64
N ALA A 54 3.84 9.01 -10.00
CA ALA A 54 4.14 9.51 -11.34
C ALA A 54 5.64 9.33 -11.65
N LYS A 55 5.96 8.30 -12.44
CA LYS A 55 7.31 8.03 -12.94
C LYS A 55 7.26 7.12 -14.16
N PRO A 56 8.21 7.27 -15.11
CA PRO A 56 8.24 6.45 -16.33
C PRO A 56 8.31 4.96 -16.00
N ARG A 57 7.49 4.16 -16.68
CA ARG A 57 7.48 2.70 -16.54
C ARG A 57 7.39 2.02 -17.90
N ASN A 58 8.00 0.85 -18.01
CA ASN A 58 7.76 -0.05 -19.13
C ASN A 58 6.32 -0.58 -19.05
N VAL A 59 5.56 -0.47 -20.13
CA VAL A 59 4.21 -1.03 -20.19
C VAL A 59 4.21 -2.31 -21.01
N ILE A 60 3.88 -3.42 -20.36
CA ILE A 60 3.87 -4.76 -20.93
C ILE A 60 2.45 -5.30 -20.87
N LEU A 61 2.00 -5.92 -21.96
CA LEU A 61 0.68 -6.55 -22.05
C LEU A 61 0.86 -8.06 -22.02
N SER A 62 0.06 -8.72 -21.19
CA SER A 62 -0.14 -10.17 -21.23
C SER A 62 -0.60 -10.60 -22.62
N LYS A 63 -0.29 -11.84 -23.01
CA LYS A 63 -0.83 -12.43 -24.24
C LYS A 63 -2.35 -12.59 -24.20
N GLN A 64 -2.93 -12.63 -23.01
CA GLN A 64 -4.39 -12.69 -22.78
C GLN A 64 -5.02 -11.31 -22.64
N PHE A 65 -4.23 -10.24 -22.65
CA PHE A 65 -4.75 -8.89 -22.57
C PHE A 65 -5.41 -8.48 -23.89
N SER A 66 -6.69 -8.13 -23.82
CA SER A 66 -7.43 -7.51 -24.91
C SER A 66 -8.29 -6.39 -24.32
N ILE A 67 -8.71 -5.42 -25.14
CA ILE A 67 -9.54 -4.29 -24.74
C ILE A 67 -10.60 -4.13 -25.82
N SER A 68 -11.83 -3.77 -25.43
CA SER A 68 -12.89 -3.58 -26.42
C SER A 68 -12.61 -2.38 -27.34
N PRO A 69 -13.08 -2.41 -28.61
CA PRO A 69 -12.80 -1.34 -29.56
C PRO A 69 -13.16 0.07 -29.04
N GLU A 70 -14.26 0.19 -28.30
CA GLU A 70 -14.72 1.45 -27.70
C GLU A 70 -13.81 1.97 -26.58
N ASN A 71 -13.07 1.10 -25.88
CA ASN A 71 -12.16 1.49 -24.79
C ASN A 71 -10.70 1.64 -25.24
N LYS A 72 -10.38 1.24 -26.47
CA LYS A 72 -9.01 1.26 -27.00
C LYS A 72 -8.33 2.62 -26.86
N LYS A 73 -9.03 3.70 -27.18
CA LYS A 73 -8.47 5.05 -27.13
C LYS A 73 -8.17 5.52 -25.69
N GLY A 74 -9.03 5.19 -24.74
CA GLY A 74 -8.79 5.47 -23.33
C GLY A 74 -7.61 4.68 -22.77
N PHE A 75 -7.50 3.40 -23.15
CA PHE A 75 -6.36 2.55 -22.80
C PHE A 75 -5.04 3.04 -23.42
N ASP A 76 -5.04 3.40 -24.70
CA ASP A 76 -3.84 3.91 -25.38
C ASP A 76 -3.30 5.17 -24.69
N ARG A 77 -4.18 6.08 -24.25
CA ARG A 77 -3.80 7.26 -23.45
C ARG A 77 -3.23 6.91 -22.08
N LEU A 78 -3.85 5.96 -21.37
CA LEU A 78 -3.32 5.47 -20.09
C LEU A 78 -1.90 4.91 -20.27
N LYS A 79 -1.71 4.10 -21.32
CA LYS A 79 -0.42 3.51 -21.66
C LYS A 79 0.63 4.57 -21.95
N GLU A 80 0.32 5.58 -22.76
CA GLU A 80 1.23 6.70 -23.04
C GLU A 80 1.61 7.45 -21.76
N LYS A 81 0.64 7.76 -20.88
CA LYS A 81 0.91 8.42 -19.60
C LYS A 81 1.83 7.61 -18.69
N LEU A 82 1.61 6.31 -18.58
CA LEU A 82 2.48 5.41 -17.81
C LEU A 82 3.91 5.37 -18.35
N ILE A 83 4.07 5.35 -19.68
CA ILE A 83 5.38 5.36 -20.35
C ILE A 83 6.11 6.68 -20.08
N ASN A 84 5.40 7.81 -20.19
CA ASN A 84 5.96 9.14 -19.99
C ASN A 84 6.16 9.49 -18.51
N GLY A 85 5.60 8.69 -17.59
CA GLY A 85 5.68 8.93 -16.16
C GLY A 85 4.76 10.04 -15.66
N GLU A 86 3.68 10.30 -16.38
CA GLU A 86 2.65 11.23 -15.97
C GLU A 86 1.78 10.65 -14.85
N ASP A 87 1.04 11.53 -14.16
CA ASP A 87 0.03 11.08 -13.20
C ASP A 87 -1.12 10.36 -13.92
N VAL A 88 -1.48 9.20 -13.35
CA VAL A 88 -2.55 8.32 -13.82
C VAL A 88 -3.59 8.05 -12.74
N ASN A 89 -3.52 8.71 -11.59
CA ASN A 89 -4.43 8.44 -10.48
C ASN A 89 -5.90 8.75 -10.81
N ALA A 90 -6.16 9.61 -11.80
CA ALA A 90 -7.50 9.84 -12.37
C ALA A 90 -8.12 8.57 -12.99
N TYR A 91 -7.31 7.58 -13.40
CA TYR A 91 -7.79 6.31 -13.96
C TYR A 91 -8.19 5.31 -12.88
N LEU A 92 -7.89 5.56 -11.61
CA LEU A 92 -8.26 4.68 -10.50
C LEU A 92 -9.71 4.91 -10.06
N SER A 93 -10.17 4.11 -9.10
CA SER A 93 -11.48 4.32 -8.46
C SER A 93 -11.48 5.60 -7.63
N LYS A 94 -12.67 6.22 -7.51
CA LYS A 94 -12.92 7.29 -6.53
C LYS A 94 -12.62 6.86 -5.10
N SER A 95 -12.76 5.58 -4.78
CA SER A 95 -12.41 5.05 -3.45
C SER A 95 -10.89 5.02 -3.21
N SER A 96 -10.07 5.13 -4.26
CA SER A 96 -8.61 5.15 -4.11
C SER A 96 -8.12 6.39 -3.36
N ILE A 97 -8.88 7.51 -3.39
CA ILE A 97 -8.53 8.72 -2.64
C ILE A 97 -9.07 8.78 -1.21
N ILE A 98 -9.85 7.77 -0.79
CA ILE A 98 -10.42 7.69 0.56
C ILE A 98 -9.54 6.77 1.42
N ALA A 99 -8.94 7.28 2.49
CA ALA A 99 -7.89 6.59 3.24
C ALA A 99 -8.38 5.34 4.02
N ASN A 100 -9.64 5.30 4.44
CA ASN A 100 -10.24 4.15 5.12
C ASN A 100 -10.92 3.15 4.17
N SER A 101 -10.89 3.38 2.85
CA SER A 101 -11.47 2.46 1.87
C SER A 101 -10.44 1.42 1.41
N VAL A 102 -10.74 0.14 1.55
CA VAL A 102 -9.84 -0.96 1.19
C VAL A 102 -10.06 -1.43 -0.25
N ASP A 103 -9.00 -1.94 -0.88
CA ASP A 103 -9.06 -2.54 -2.22
C ASP A 103 -8.63 -4.00 -2.14
N GLY A 104 -9.62 -4.90 -2.09
CA GLY A 104 -9.37 -6.32 -1.91
C GLY A 104 -8.57 -6.96 -3.05
N MET A 105 -8.63 -6.41 -4.27
CA MET A 105 -7.85 -6.92 -5.40
C MET A 105 -6.39 -6.50 -5.29
N LEU A 106 -6.14 -5.25 -4.89
CA LEU A 106 -4.80 -4.79 -4.57
C LEU A 106 -4.19 -5.57 -3.41
N ASP A 107 -4.91 -5.71 -2.29
CA ASP A 107 -4.38 -6.29 -1.07
C ASP A 107 -4.08 -7.79 -1.21
N ASN A 108 -4.88 -8.50 -2.00
CA ASN A 108 -4.72 -9.94 -2.16
C ASN A 108 -3.90 -10.34 -3.38
N PHE A 109 -4.09 -9.66 -4.51
CA PHE A 109 -3.45 -10.03 -5.77
C PHE A 109 -2.33 -9.06 -6.20
N GLY A 110 -2.18 -7.91 -5.55
CA GLY A 110 -1.23 -6.86 -5.97
C GLY A 110 -1.69 -6.08 -7.20
N ILE A 111 -2.98 -6.17 -7.55
CA ILE A 111 -3.51 -5.70 -8.83
C ILE A 111 -4.28 -4.41 -8.66
N LYS A 112 -3.94 -3.42 -9.48
CA LYS A 112 -4.68 -2.18 -9.63
C LYS A 112 -5.64 -2.30 -10.81
N HIS A 113 -6.79 -1.67 -10.68
CA HIS A 113 -7.79 -1.60 -11.73
C HIS A 113 -7.89 -0.17 -12.28
N PHE A 114 -7.85 -0.04 -13.59
CA PHE A 114 -7.88 1.24 -14.28
C PHE A 114 -9.15 1.36 -15.14
N HIS A 115 -9.91 2.43 -14.95
CA HIS A 115 -11.05 2.80 -15.80
C HIS A 115 -10.58 3.33 -17.14
N LEU A 116 -11.36 3.12 -18.20
CA LEU A 116 -10.89 3.28 -19.59
C LEU A 116 -11.64 4.35 -20.39
N GLY A 117 -12.37 5.24 -19.72
CA GLY A 117 -13.03 6.37 -20.36
C GLY A 117 -12.05 7.38 -20.98
N GLU A 118 -12.59 8.24 -21.83
CA GLU A 118 -11.80 9.26 -22.54
C GLU A 118 -11.80 10.63 -21.85
N MET A 119 -12.80 10.89 -21.02
CA MET A 119 -13.04 12.18 -20.38
C MET A 119 -12.84 12.10 -18.88
N VAL A 120 -12.27 13.16 -18.31
CA VAL A 120 -12.21 13.35 -16.86
C VAL A 120 -13.50 14.04 -16.41
N LYS A 121 -14.15 13.50 -15.38
CA LYS A 121 -15.34 14.03 -14.74
C LYS A 121 -15.18 13.96 -13.23
N ASN A 122 -15.14 15.14 -12.59
CA ASN A 122 -14.84 15.28 -11.16
C ASN A 122 -13.51 14.60 -10.79
N ASP A 123 -12.43 14.97 -11.49
CA ASP A 123 -11.06 14.47 -11.29
C ASP A 123 -10.78 12.99 -11.62
N PHE A 124 -11.81 12.22 -12.02
CA PHE A 124 -11.67 10.81 -12.41
C PHE A 124 -12.13 10.56 -13.83
N ILE A 125 -11.53 9.57 -14.47
CA ILE A 125 -11.92 9.08 -15.79
C ILE A 125 -13.33 8.48 -15.72
N GLU A 126 -14.15 8.79 -16.72
CA GLU A 126 -15.50 8.25 -16.83
C GLU A 126 -15.49 6.71 -16.90
N ARG A 127 -16.43 6.09 -16.20
CA ARG A 127 -16.53 4.62 -16.12
C ARG A 127 -17.21 4.10 -17.38
N THR A 128 -16.56 3.16 -18.06
CA THR A 128 -17.09 2.52 -19.27
C THR A 128 -17.59 1.10 -19.01
N GLY A 129 -17.48 0.61 -17.77
CA GLY A 129 -17.78 -0.79 -17.40
C GLY A 129 -16.56 -1.70 -17.55
N GLU A 130 -15.80 -1.59 -18.64
CA GLU A 130 -14.53 -2.31 -18.77
C GLU A 130 -13.42 -1.64 -17.95
N ILE A 131 -12.58 -2.44 -17.33
CA ILE A 131 -11.38 -2.01 -16.60
C ILE A 131 -10.17 -2.82 -17.06
N ALA A 132 -9.01 -2.18 -17.12
CA ALA A 132 -7.74 -2.86 -17.30
C ALA A 132 -7.17 -3.23 -15.92
N LEU A 133 -6.85 -4.51 -15.72
CA LEU A 133 -6.21 -5.00 -14.50
C LEU A 133 -4.70 -5.09 -14.71
N GLY A 134 -3.92 -4.45 -13.84
CA GLY A 134 -2.47 -4.39 -13.98
C GLY A 134 -1.72 -4.45 -12.67
N LEU A 135 -0.57 -5.14 -12.68
CA LEU A 135 0.39 -5.15 -11.60
C LEU A 135 1.39 -4.01 -11.83
N VAL A 136 1.48 -3.09 -10.87
CA VAL A 136 2.35 -1.91 -10.95
C VAL A 136 3.56 -2.13 -10.06
N THR A 137 4.76 -2.11 -10.65
CA THR A 137 6.03 -2.14 -9.93
C THR A 137 6.74 -0.79 -10.02
N ASP A 138 7.96 -0.73 -9.50
CA ASP A 138 8.81 0.44 -9.63
C ASP A 138 9.29 0.72 -11.06
N SER A 139 9.39 -0.30 -11.92
CA SER A 139 9.98 -0.19 -13.26
C SER A 139 9.02 -0.58 -14.39
N GLU A 140 8.01 -1.40 -14.12
CA GLU A 140 7.05 -1.87 -15.13
C GLU A 140 5.60 -1.87 -14.63
N VAL A 141 4.67 -1.70 -15.57
CA VAL A 141 3.26 -2.05 -15.43
C VAL A 141 2.99 -3.24 -16.33
N PHE A 142 2.60 -4.36 -15.74
CA PHE A 142 2.16 -5.55 -16.47
C PHE A 142 0.64 -5.60 -16.45
N PHE A 143 0.01 -5.29 -17.59
CA PHE A 143 -1.43 -5.43 -17.77
C PHE A 143 -1.77 -6.89 -18.03
N VAL A 144 -2.59 -7.45 -17.15
CA VAL A 144 -2.85 -8.89 -17.06
C VAL A 144 -4.03 -9.28 -17.95
N VAL A 145 -5.17 -8.61 -17.75
CA VAL A 145 -6.42 -8.86 -18.47
C VAL A 145 -7.33 -7.63 -18.37
N SER A 146 -8.29 -7.47 -19.28
CA SER A 146 -9.41 -6.54 -19.09
C SER A 146 -10.67 -7.30 -18.67
N LYS A 147 -11.51 -6.67 -17.86
CA LYS A 147 -12.79 -7.27 -17.43
C LYS A 147 -13.89 -6.23 -17.34
N GLN A 148 -15.12 -6.66 -17.58
CA GLN A 148 -16.30 -5.88 -17.21
C GLN A 148 -16.43 -5.90 -15.68
N HIS A 149 -16.79 -4.76 -15.09
CA HIS A 149 -17.06 -4.64 -13.65
C HIS A 149 -18.33 -3.83 -13.40
N GLY A 150 -18.92 -4.02 -12.21
CA GLY A 150 -20.17 -3.36 -11.80
C GLY A 150 -21.32 -4.34 -11.67
N LYS A 151 -22.55 -3.87 -11.92
CA LYS A 151 -23.76 -4.69 -11.74
C LYS A 151 -23.71 -5.91 -12.66
N GLY A 152 -23.75 -7.11 -12.07
CA GLY A 152 -23.66 -8.38 -12.80
C GLY A 152 -22.25 -8.94 -12.97
N TYR A 153 -21.21 -8.20 -12.55
CA TYR A 153 -19.80 -8.58 -12.71
C TYR A 153 -19.03 -8.44 -11.38
N GLY A 154 -19.65 -8.91 -10.29
CA GLY A 154 -19.09 -8.77 -8.94
C GLY A 154 -18.01 -9.79 -8.59
N ASP A 155 -17.87 -10.86 -9.36
CA ASP A 155 -16.98 -11.97 -9.02
C ASP A 155 -15.53 -11.75 -9.48
N ILE A 156 -15.30 -10.80 -10.40
CA ILE A 156 -13.97 -10.43 -10.89
C ILE A 156 -12.96 -10.08 -9.79
N TRP A 157 -13.46 -9.64 -8.63
CA TRP A 157 -12.65 -9.27 -7.47
C TRP A 157 -12.06 -10.48 -6.74
N TYR A 158 -12.51 -11.70 -7.07
CA TYR A 158 -12.20 -12.94 -6.38
C TYR A 158 -11.70 -14.05 -7.32
N GLU A 159 -11.73 -13.82 -8.63
CA GLU A 159 -11.28 -14.79 -9.63
C GLU A 159 -9.75 -14.91 -9.64
N LYS A 160 -9.23 -16.14 -9.55
CA LYS A 160 -7.79 -16.42 -9.52
C LYS A 160 -7.10 -16.38 -10.89
N ASP A 161 -7.85 -16.26 -11.98
CA ASP A 161 -7.32 -16.22 -13.35
C ASP A 161 -6.27 -15.11 -13.56
N VAL A 162 -6.41 -13.99 -12.84
CA VAL A 162 -5.39 -12.93 -12.83
C VAL A 162 -4.05 -13.45 -12.29
N LEU A 163 -4.06 -14.27 -11.23
CA LEU A 163 -2.85 -14.93 -10.73
C LEU A 163 -2.35 -16.01 -11.68
N GLU A 164 -3.25 -16.79 -12.30
CA GLU A 164 -2.88 -17.81 -13.31
C GLU A 164 -2.08 -17.19 -14.46
N ILE A 165 -2.53 -16.04 -14.97
CA ILE A 165 -1.86 -15.31 -16.07
C ILE A 165 -0.48 -14.82 -15.61
N ILE A 166 -0.39 -14.19 -14.44
CA ILE A 166 0.90 -13.68 -13.93
C ILE A 166 1.87 -14.83 -13.67
N HIS A 167 1.41 -15.93 -13.07
CA HIS A 167 2.21 -17.12 -12.83
C HIS A 167 2.81 -17.67 -14.14
N LYS A 168 2.00 -17.76 -15.20
CA LYS A 168 2.43 -18.31 -16.49
C LYS A 168 3.37 -17.39 -17.27
N GLU A 169 3.16 -16.07 -17.21
CA GLU A 169 3.84 -15.12 -18.10
C GLU A 169 4.93 -14.29 -17.40
N LYS A 170 4.74 -13.99 -16.12
CA LYS A 170 5.58 -13.10 -15.32
C LYS A 170 5.71 -13.57 -13.84
N PRO A 171 6.08 -14.84 -13.56
CA PRO A 171 6.07 -15.38 -12.19
C PRO A 171 6.97 -14.60 -11.22
N ASN A 172 8.03 -13.97 -11.72
CA ASN A 172 8.93 -13.14 -10.91
C ASN A 172 8.22 -11.94 -10.24
N LEU A 173 7.09 -11.46 -10.77
CA LEU A 173 6.35 -10.35 -10.17
C LEU A 173 5.64 -10.72 -8.87
N ILE A 174 5.36 -12.02 -8.68
CA ILE A 174 4.65 -12.57 -7.52
C ILE A 174 5.46 -13.66 -6.79
N SER A 175 6.74 -13.80 -7.10
CA SER A 175 7.59 -14.86 -6.53
C SER A 175 7.71 -14.75 -5.01
N HIS A 176 7.75 -13.53 -4.48
CA HIS A 176 7.75 -13.26 -3.04
C HIS A 176 6.49 -13.74 -2.31
N CYS A 177 5.42 -14.02 -3.05
CA CYS A 177 4.16 -14.55 -2.51
C CYS A 177 4.08 -16.08 -2.62
N LYS A 178 4.98 -16.72 -3.38
CA LYS A 178 4.90 -18.14 -3.67
C LYS A 178 5.16 -18.95 -2.40
N VAL A 179 4.30 -19.94 -2.13
CA VAL A 179 4.53 -20.90 -1.07
C VAL A 179 5.55 -21.92 -1.57
N GLU A 180 6.72 -21.93 -0.95
CA GLU A 180 7.79 -22.88 -1.23
C GLU A 180 7.96 -23.86 -0.06
N ASN A 181 8.35 -25.10 -0.36
CA ASN A 181 8.69 -26.14 0.62
C ASN A 181 7.53 -26.69 1.46
N MET A 182 6.28 -26.32 1.15
CA MET A 182 5.10 -26.91 1.77
C MET A 182 4.71 -28.21 1.05
N ILE A 183 4.43 -29.27 1.82
CA ILE A 183 4.08 -30.60 1.28
C ILE A 183 2.64 -30.62 0.77
N ASP A 184 1.71 -30.03 1.52
CA ASP A 184 0.29 -29.98 1.19
C ASP A 184 -0.41 -28.83 1.95
N ILE A 185 -1.50 -28.28 1.39
CA ILE A 185 -2.35 -27.23 1.96
C ILE A 185 -3.81 -27.72 1.99
N SER A 186 -4.38 -27.78 3.19
CA SER A 186 -5.78 -28.14 3.41
C SER A 186 -6.48 -27.13 4.33
N PRO A 187 -7.69 -26.63 3.98
CA PRO A 187 -8.40 -26.90 2.73
C PRO A 187 -7.73 -26.23 1.52
N THR A 188 -7.89 -26.82 0.33
CA THR A 188 -7.47 -26.19 -0.92
C THR A 188 -8.41 -25.04 -1.27
N ILE A 189 -7.88 -23.82 -1.37
CA ILE A 189 -8.65 -22.64 -1.81
C ILE A 189 -8.28 -22.37 -3.27
N SER A 190 -9.22 -22.60 -4.18
CA SER A 190 -8.94 -22.53 -5.63
C SER A 190 -10.08 -21.89 -6.42
N ASP A 191 -11.34 -22.03 -5.97
CA ASP A 191 -12.47 -21.42 -6.67
C ASP A 191 -12.84 -20.03 -6.13
N THR A 192 -13.54 -19.28 -6.97
CA THR A 192 -14.00 -17.91 -6.70
C THR A 192 -14.86 -17.81 -5.44
N LYS A 193 -15.68 -18.82 -5.13
CA LYS A 193 -16.61 -18.80 -3.99
C LYS A 193 -15.84 -18.90 -2.68
N ASP A 194 -14.85 -19.79 -2.60
CA ASP A 194 -14.03 -19.96 -1.41
C ASP A 194 -13.12 -18.75 -1.19
N ILE A 195 -12.48 -18.23 -2.26
CA ILE A 195 -11.69 -17.00 -2.19
C ILE A 195 -12.54 -15.84 -1.67
N LYS A 196 -13.76 -15.69 -2.17
CA LYS A 196 -14.72 -14.67 -1.72
C LYS A 196 -15.13 -14.85 -0.27
N SER A 197 -15.40 -16.07 0.17
CA SER A 197 -15.78 -16.39 1.55
C SER A 197 -14.68 -15.98 2.55
N TYR A 198 -13.43 -16.33 2.23
CA TYR A 198 -12.27 -16.00 3.05
C TYR A 198 -12.05 -14.50 3.15
N ARG A 199 -12.06 -13.80 2.01
CA ARG A 199 -11.86 -12.34 1.97
C ARG A 199 -12.95 -11.58 2.70
N ASN A 200 -14.21 -11.96 2.54
CA ASN A 200 -15.33 -11.31 3.24
C ASN A 200 -15.26 -11.51 4.77
N SER A 201 -14.48 -12.49 5.22
CA SER A 201 -14.24 -12.79 6.64
C SER A 201 -12.89 -12.25 7.14
N ASN A 202 -12.15 -11.51 6.31
CA ASN A 202 -10.77 -11.06 6.59
C ASN A 202 -9.81 -12.20 6.97
N ILE A 203 -10.02 -13.39 6.41
CA ILE A 203 -9.16 -14.56 6.63
C ILE A 203 -8.16 -14.65 5.48
N ASN A 204 -6.87 -14.72 5.83
CA ASN A 204 -5.81 -14.93 4.85
C ASN A 204 -5.65 -16.42 4.58
N GLY A 205 -5.78 -16.81 3.31
CA GLY A 205 -5.57 -18.18 2.84
C GLY A 205 -4.72 -18.17 1.58
N ALA A 206 -3.93 -19.22 1.41
CA ALA A 206 -3.13 -19.40 0.21
C ALA A 206 -4.02 -19.89 -0.94
N ILE A 207 -3.89 -19.27 -2.12
CA ILE A 207 -4.68 -19.60 -3.30
C ILE A 207 -3.89 -20.58 -4.16
N THR A 208 -4.48 -21.73 -4.43
CA THR A 208 -3.91 -22.79 -5.27
C THR A 208 -4.38 -22.63 -6.71
N LEU A 209 -3.40 -22.55 -7.60
CA LEU A 209 -3.56 -22.44 -9.04
C LEU A 209 -3.80 -23.82 -9.68
N ASP A 210 -4.17 -23.82 -10.96
CA ASP A 210 -4.54 -25.03 -11.70
C ASP A 210 -3.38 -26.03 -11.85
N ASP A 211 -2.14 -25.55 -11.86
CA ASP A 211 -0.93 -26.39 -11.91
C ASP A 211 -0.48 -26.91 -10.52
N GLY A 212 -1.22 -26.55 -9.47
CA GLY A 212 -0.89 -26.87 -8.07
C GLY A 212 0.06 -25.87 -7.40
N SER A 213 0.56 -24.85 -8.11
CA SER A 213 1.31 -23.77 -7.48
C SER A 213 0.42 -22.99 -6.52
N THR A 214 0.95 -22.60 -5.36
CA THR A 214 0.17 -21.87 -4.35
C THR A 214 0.82 -20.56 -3.95
N TYR A 215 -0.01 -19.53 -3.78
CA TYR A 215 0.42 -18.17 -3.46
C TYR A 215 -0.30 -17.63 -2.24
N MET A 216 0.46 -17.06 -1.31
CA MET A 216 -0.06 -16.22 -0.24
C MET A 216 -0.54 -14.87 -0.80
N PRO A 217 -1.43 -14.16 -0.10
CA PRO A 217 -1.83 -12.81 -0.49
C PRO A 217 -0.63 -11.84 -0.62
N PHE A 218 -0.67 -10.95 -1.63
CA PHE A 218 0.46 -10.13 -2.07
C PHE A 218 1.16 -9.36 -0.93
N ASN A 219 0.40 -8.62 -0.12
CA ASN A 219 0.92 -7.83 1.01
C ASN A 219 0.73 -8.52 2.37
N LEU A 220 0.87 -9.86 2.41
CA LEU A 220 0.50 -10.73 3.54
C LEU A 220 -1.00 -10.74 3.85
N GLY A 221 -1.81 -10.09 3.00
CA GLY A 221 -3.26 -10.03 3.12
C GLY A 221 -3.70 -9.00 4.16
N GLN A 222 -4.83 -9.25 4.81
CA GLN A 222 -5.52 -8.26 5.65
C GLN A 222 -5.56 -8.68 7.12
N THR A 223 -5.58 -7.70 8.01
CA THR A 223 -5.90 -7.86 9.42
C THR A 223 -7.41 -8.09 9.59
N LEU A 224 -7.85 -8.50 10.79
CA LEU A 224 -9.30 -8.59 11.09
C LEU A 224 -10.03 -7.24 10.98
N ALA A 225 -9.32 -6.12 11.08
CA ALA A 225 -9.85 -4.78 10.82
C ALA A 225 -10.00 -4.45 9.32
N GLY A 226 -9.59 -5.35 8.42
CA GLY A 226 -9.70 -5.21 6.95
C GLY A 226 -8.51 -4.53 6.28
N TYR A 227 -7.54 -4.00 7.02
CA TYR A 227 -6.37 -3.30 6.47
C TYR A 227 -5.20 -4.25 6.23
N GLY A 228 -4.38 -3.96 5.23
CA GLY A 228 -3.19 -4.74 4.89
C GLY A 228 -2.27 -4.99 6.09
N ILE A 229 -1.87 -6.25 6.31
CA ILE A 229 -0.93 -6.62 7.39
C ILE A 229 0.40 -5.88 7.23
N GLY A 230 0.86 -5.71 5.98
CA GLY A 230 2.04 -4.91 5.67
C GLY A 230 1.99 -3.48 6.23
N HIS A 231 0.81 -2.86 6.33
CA HIS A 231 0.67 -1.51 6.91
C HIS A 231 0.90 -1.50 8.42
N THR A 232 0.41 -2.51 9.14
CA THR A 232 0.67 -2.69 10.57
C THR A 232 2.16 -2.95 10.81
N SER A 233 2.76 -3.87 10.04
CA SER A 233 4.19 -4.17 10.14
C SER A 233 5.05 -2.94 9.86
N TYR A 234 4.70 -2.14 8.85
CA TYR A 234 5.43 -0.91 8.53
C TYR A 234 5.28 0.16 9.61
N THR A 235 4.08 0.32 10.18
CA THR A 235 3.83 1.21 11.32
C THR A 235 4.73 0.84 12.50
N GLN A 236 4.81 -0.45 12.82
CA GLN A 236 5.67 -0.94 13.91
C GLN A 236 7.16 -0.70 13.60
N HIS A 237 7.58 -0.95 12.37
CA HIS A 237 8.96 -0.74 11.93
C HIS A 237 9.39 0.73 12.08
N ILE A 238 8.58 1.67 11.60
CA ILE A 238 8.90 3.11 11.68
C ILE A 238 8.86 3.59 13.13
N ALA A 239 7.88 3.19 13.93
CA ALA A 239 7.82 3.57 15.34
C ALA A 239 9.02 3.00 16.12
N LYS A 240 9.40 1.74 15.88
CA LYS A 240 10.55 1.09 16.51
C LYS A 240 11.85 1.81 16.15
N THR A 241 11.99 2.16 14.88
CA THR A 241 13.11 2.94 14.37
C THR A 241 13.28 4.27 15.10
N ILE A 242 12.21 5.07 15.18
CA ILE A 242 12.25 6.37 15.89
C ILE A 242 12.60 6.15 17.35
N PHE A 243 12.00 5.14 17.99
CA PHE A 243 12.27 4.76 19.37
C PHE A 243 13.74 4.38 19.61
N ASP A 244 14.32 3.54 18.76
CA ASP A 244 15.70 3.07 18.90
C ASP A 244 16.70 4.21 18.69
N LEU A 245 16.46 5.09 17.70
CA LEU A 245 17.28 6.27 17.46
C LEU A 245 17.25 7.23 18.66
N ALA A 246 16.06 7.55 19.16
CA ALA A 246 15.89 8.42 20.32
C ALA A 246 16.60 7.87 21.57
N ASN A 247 16.44 6.57 21.85
CA ASN A 247 17.07 5.95 23.01
C ASN A 247 18.58 5.77 22.85
N SER A 248 19.07 5.56 21.62
CA SER A 248 20.51 5.54 21.34
C SER A 248 21.16 6.90 21.61
N LEU A 249 20.50 8.00 21.21
CA LEU A 249 20.96 9.35 21.51
C LEU A 249 21.03 9.64 23.02
N LEU A 250 19.97 9.28 23.76
CA LEU A 250 19.93 9.43 25.22
C LEU A 250 21.00 8.57 25.92
N LYS A 251 21.24 7.36 25.42
CA LYS A 251 22.27 6.45 25.99
C LYS A 251 23.68 6.96 25.76
N ASN A 252 23.97 7.46 24.56
CA ASN A 252 25.28 7.97 24.19
C ASN A 252 25.60 9.32 24.86
N ASN A 253 24.58 10.06 25.30
CA ASN A 253 24.73 11.39 25.89
C ASN A 253 23.94 11.53 27.20
N LYS A 254 24.55 11.10 28.32
CA LYS A 254 23.91 11.08 29.66
C LYS A 254 23.55 12.46 30.23
N ASN A 255 23.94 13.53 29.56
CA ASN A 255 23.65 14.90 29.98
C ASN A 255 22.24 15.35 29.62
N TYR A 256 21.61 14.74 28.60
CA TYR A 256 20.24 15.11 28.23
C TYR A 256 19.21 14.56 29.21
N VAL A 257 18.21 15.39 29.52
CA VAL A 257 17.11 15.10 30.44
C VAL A 257 15.77 14.91 29.71
N SER A 258 15.64 15.36 28.47
CA SER A 258 14.49 15.07 27.60
C SER A 258 14.86 15.08 26.13
N ILE A 259 14.04 14.40 25.32
CA ILE A 259 14.12 14.34 23.87
C ILE A 259 12.71 14.39 23.29
N GLU A 260 12.53 15.13 22.21
CA GLU A 260 11.28 15.19 21.44
C GLU A 260 11.57 15.16 19.95
N VAL A 261 10.63 14.67 19.14
CA VAL A 261 10.71 14.78 17.68
C VAL A 261 10.09 16.11 17.26
N THR A 262 10.84 16.91 16.52
CA THR A 262 10.42 18.25 16.05
C THR A 262 10.09 18.28 14.57
N LYS A 263 10.67 17.36 13.78
CA LYS A 263 10.33 17.17 12.37
C LYS A 263 10.27 15.69 12.06
N PHE A 264 9.24 15.29 11.33
CA PHE A 264 9.10 13.97 10.75
C PHE A 264 8.39 14.10 9.41
N ASP A 265 8.92 13.46 8.37
CA ASP A 265 8.28 13.39 7.06
C ASP A 265 8.72 12.12 6.33
N LEU A 266 7.88 11.64 5.43
CA LEU A 266 8.15 10.50 4.58
C LEU A 266 8.24 10.94 3.10
N THR A 267 8.95 10.15 2.30
CA THR A 267 8.92 10.27 0.84
C THR A 267 7.59 9.73 0.30
N GLU A 268 7.33 9.94 -0.98
CA GLU A 268 6.12 9.40 -1.62
C GLU A 268 6.08 7.86 -1.64
N GLU A 269 7.25 7.23 -1.64
CA GLU A 269 7.46 5.78 -1.47
C GLU A 269 7.36 5.33 0.00
N GLY A 270 7.02 6.25 0.91
CA GLY A 270 6.86 6.00 2.33
C GLY A 270 8.14 5.94 3.14
N LYS A 271 9.32 6.16 2.55
CA LYS A 271 10.63 6.07 3.25
C LYS A 271 10.86 7.30 4.15
N PRO A 272 11.57 7.18 5.29
CA PRO A 272 11.94 8.36 6.09
C PRO A 272 12.67 9.41 5.27
N LYS A 273 12.08 10.60 5.15
CA LYS A 273 12.64 11.74 4.43
C LYS A 273 13.38 12.68 5.37
N PHE A 274 12.73 13.00 6.49
CA PHE A 274 13.30 13.84 7.55
C PHE A 274 12.90 13.28 8.91
N LEU A 275 13.86 13.28 9.84
CA LEU A 275 13.62 13.06 11.26
C LEU A 275 14.55 13.97 12.05
N GLU A 276 14.03 14.84 12.90
CA GLU A 276 14.82 15.77 13.71
C GLU A 276 14.43 15.63 15.18
N PHE A 277 15.41 15.36 16.03
CA PHE A 277 15.23 15.33 17.47
C PHE A 277 15.68 16.66 18.09
N LYS A 278 14.96 17.11 19.11
CA LYS A 278 15.37 18.21 19.98
C LYS A 278 15.66 17.65 21.36
N LEU A 279 16.91 17.78 21.79
CA LEU A 279 17.41 17.28 23.06
C LEU A 279 17.63 18.45 24.01
N TRP A 280 17.32 18.25 25.28
CA TRP A 280 17.49 19.26 26.34
C TRP A 280 18.42 18.73 27.43
N ASP A 281 19.48 19.47 27.78
CA ASP A 281 20.45 19.06 28.81
C ASP A 281 20.20 19.67 30.20
N GLY A 282 19.15 20.49 30.33
CA GLY A 282 18.88 21.28 31.53
C GLY A 282 19.28 22.75 31.41
N ASN A 283 20.08 23.12 30.39
CA ASN A 283 20.55 24.48 30.14
C ASN A 283 20.30 24.96 28.71
N LYS A 284 20.51 24.10 27.72
CA LYS A 284 20.35 24.42 26.29
C LYS A 284 19.69 23.29 25.51
N TYR A 285 19.09 23.67 24.38
CA TYR A 285 18.57 22.74 23.40
C TYR A 285 19.60 22.45 22.32
N GLU A 286 19.56 21.22 21.80
CA GLU A 286 20.31 20.79 20.64
C GLU A 286 19.38 20.12 19.63
N LEU A 287 19.54 20.46 18.36
CA LEU A 287 18.81 19.84 17.26
C LEU A 287 19.71 18.82 16.58
N VAL A 288 19.22 17.59 16.45
CA VAL A 288 19.94 16.49 15.83
C VAL A 288 19.10 15.95 14.67
N PRO A 289 19.42 16.36 13.42
CA PRO A 289 18.77 15.84 12.24
C PRO A 289 19.30 14.46 11.86
N PHE A 290 18.42 13.61 11.33
CA PHE A 290 18.73 12.34 10.71
C PHE A 290 18.29 12.39 9.25
N SER A 291 19.27 12.28 8.35
CA SER A 291 19.07 12.17 6.91
C SER A 291 19.53 10.79 6.45
N GLY A 292 18.60 9.94 6.01
CA GLY A 292 18.88 8.60 5.51
C GLY A 292 17.88 7.58 6.03
N SER A 293 17.62 6.54 5.25
CA SER A 293 16.87 5.37 5.73
C SER A 293 17.62 4.78 6.93
N PRO A 294 17.02 4.76 8.13
CA PRO A 294 17.52 3.92 9.19
C PRO A 294 17.42 2.48 8.71
N THR A 295 18.58 1.84 8.60
CA THR A 295 18.76 0.45 8.16
C THR A 295 18.01 -0.53 9.05
#